data_AF-A0A6A0A1U5-F1
#
_entry.id   AF-A0A6A0A1U5-F1
#
_cell.length_a   1.000
_cell.length_b   1.000
_cell.length_c   1.000
_cell.angle_alpha   90.00
_cell.angle_beta   90.00
_cell.angle_gamma   90.00
#
_symmetry.space_group_name_H-M   'P 1'
#
loop_
_entity.id
_entity.type
_entity.pdbx_description
1 polymer ?
#
loop_
_entity_poly.entity_id
_entity_poly.type
_entity_poly.pdbx_seq_one_letter_code
_entity_poly.pdbx_strand_id
1 'polypeptide(L)'
;VVRLNGGLHCEERSAFQEIARQLCGEFNQLFSSKANYDENLAFLRAMLASLHTHMKSVVFLLDGFEAFARARGKQQLLYNLFDVLQHSKVQAAVIGITCAQDVMEGMEKRVKSRFSHRKIVITCPAHFEVPVIQQGSQPGPVNSTAAALPGPRPVAGGPVASSTTSA
;
A
#
# COMPACT_ATOMS: atom_id res chain seq x y z
N VAL A 1 3.24 -23.58 4.62
CA VAL A 1 3.25 -22.09 4.51
C VAL A 1 3.05 -21.53 5.90
N VAL A 2 3.83 -20.53 6.31
CA VAL A 2 3.72 -19.91 7.64
C VAL A 2 3.00 -18.58 7.52
N ARG A 3 1.91 -18.36 8.25
CA ARG A 3 1.14 -17.11 8.22
C ARG A 3 1.22 -16.41 9.57
N LEU A 4 1.51 -15.12 9.53
CA LEU A 4 1.60 -14.23 10.69
C LEU A 4 0.73 -13.02 10.44
N ASN A 5 -0.05 -12.63 11.44
CA ASN A 5 -0.83 -11.40 11.40
C ASN A 5 -0.25 -10.36 12.38
N GLY A 6 0.07 -9.18 11.89
CA GLY A 6 0.64 -8.09 12.67
C GLY A 6 -0.29 -7.48 13.71
N GLY A 7 -1.61 -7.60 13.54
CA GLY A 7 -2.60 -7.19 14.53
C GLY A 7 -2.77 -8.20 15.68
N LEU A 8 -2.53 -9.50 15.42
CA LEU A 8 -2.61 -10.54 16.45
C LEU A 8 -1.27 -10.76 17.17
N HIS A 9 -0.15 -10.57 16.46
CA HIS A 9 1.18 -10.79 16.99
C HIS A 9 1.91 -9.45 17.22
N CYS A 10 1.31 -8.60 18.05
CA CYS A 10 1.91 -7.33 18.47
C CYS A 10 3.25 -7.55 19.23
N GLU A 11 3.40 -8.72 19.86
CA GLU A 11 4.60 -9.11 20.58
C GLU A 11 5.45 -10.09 19.76
N GLU A 12 6.77 -9.87 19.80
CA GLU A 12 7.75 -10.72 19.13
C GLU A 12 7.68 -12.18 19.60
N ARG A 13 7.53 -12.40 20.92
CA ARG A 13 7.44 -13.75 21.48
C ARG A 13 6.25 -14.51 20.91
N SER A 14 5.09 -13.86 20.85
CA SER A 14 3.86 -14.45 20.30
C SER A 14 4.00 -14.74 18.80
N ALA A 15 4.66 -13.87 18.05
CA ALA A 15 4.97 -14.12 16.63
C ALA A 15 5.87 -15.35 16.45
N PHE A 16 6.95 -15.46 17.23
CA PHE A 16 7.85 -16.62 17.17
C PHE A 16 7.16 -17.92 17.58
N GLN A 17 6.34 -17.88 18.63
CA GLN A 17 5.56 -19.04 19.05
C GLN A 17 4.63 -19.52 17.94
N GLU A 18 4.00 -18.62 17.20
CA GLU A 18 3.12 -18.99 16.10
C GLU A 18 3.90 -19.57 14.91
N ILE A 19 5.06 -18.98 14.56
CA ILE A 19 5.98 -19.56 13.57
C ILE A 19 6.37 -20.97 13.97
N ALA A 20 6.83 -21.13 15.21
CA ALA A 20 7.28 -22.41 15.72
C ALA A 20 6.13 -23.42 15.75
N ARG A 21 4.93 -23.02 16.18
CA ARG A 21 3.72 -23.87 16.18
C ARG A 21 3.36 -24.36 14.78
N GLN A 22 3.37 -23.49 13.78
CA GLN A 22 3.07 -23.86 12.39
C GLN A 22 4.15 -24.76 11.78
N LEU A 23 5.43 -24.51 12.09
CA LEU A 23 6.52 -25.38 11.63
C LEU A 23 6.49 -26.74 12.35
N CYS A 24 6.32 -26.76 13.67
CA CYS A 24 6.22 -27.98 14.47
C CYS A 24 5.04 -28.86 14.06
N GLY A 25 3.90 -28.28 13.72
CA GLY A 25 2.74 -29.02 13.24
C GLY A 25 3.04 -29.80 11.95
N GLU A 26 3.91 -29.29 11.09
CA GLU A 26 4.32 -29.94 9.83
C GLU A 26 5.45 -30.96 10.01
N PHE A 27 6.30 -30.78 11.04
CA PHE A 27 7.49 -31.61 11.28
C PHE A 27 7.39 -32.55 12.49
N ASN A 28 6.24 -32.57 13.18
CA ASN A 28 5.96 -33.37 14.36
C ASN A 28 7.00 -33.19 15.50
N GLN A 29 7.62 -32.00 15.58
CA GLN A 29 8.59 -31.65 16.62
C GLN A 29 7.91 -30.94 17.79
N LEU A 30 8.37 -31.22 19.01
CA LEU A 30 7.91 -30.52 20.20
C LEU A 30 8.60 -29.15 20.32
N PHE A 31 7.80 -28.09 20.27
CA PHE A 31 8.25 -26.76 20.64
C PHE A 31 8.13 -26.55 22.15
N SER A 32 9.20 -26.07 22.79
CA SER A 32 9.15 -25.66 24.19
C SER A 32 8.59 -24.25 24.31
N SER A 33 7.33 -24.11 24.72
CA SER A 33 6.67 -22.81 24.92
C SER A 33 7.35 -21.90 25.96
N LYS A 34 8.28 -22.45 26.76
CA LYS A 34 9.05 -21.73 27.78
C LYS A 34 10.41 -21.21 27.28
N ALA A 35 10.77 -21.45 26.02
CA ALA A 35 12.08 -21.09 25.50
C ALA A 35 12.32 -19.58 25.45
N ASN A 36 13.56 -19.21 25.77
CA ASN A 36 14.05 -17.84 25.69
C ASN A 36 14.22 -17.40 24.22
N TYR A 37 14.45 -16.11 24.00
CA TYR A 37 14.57 -15.55 22.66
C TYR A 37 15.63 -16.24 21.78
N ASP A 38 16.85 -16.40 22.32
CA ASP A 38 17.95 -17.02 21.60
C ASP A 38 17.69 -18.50 21.29
N GLU A 39 17.01 -19.20 22.20
CA GLU A 39 16.60 -20.59 22.00
C GLU A 39 15.54 -20.70 20.89
N ASN A 40 14.57 -19.77 20.85
CA ASN A 40 13.58 -19.70 19.76
C ASN A 40 14.25 -19.47 18.40
N LEU A 41 15.29 -18.63 18.37
CA LEU A 41 16.04 -18.34 17.16
C LEU A 41 16.91 -19.51 16.71
N ALA A 42 17.59 -20.16 17.65
CA ALA A 42 18.35 -21.38 17.39
C ALA A 42 17.44 -22.50 16.87
N PHE A 43 16.25 -22.66 17.47
CA PHE A 43 15.23 -23.58 17.01
C PHE A 43 14.78 -23.28 15.58
N LEU A 44 14.46 -22.02 15.26
CA LEU A 44 14.08 -21.64 13.90
C LEU A 44 15.18 -21.97 12.87
N ARG A 45 16.45 -21.71 13.19
CA ARG A 45 17.59 -22.07 12.33
C ARG A 45 17.71 -23.57 12.13
N ALA A 46 17.55 -24.35 13.21
CA ALA A 46 17.57 -25.81 13.14
C ALA A 46 16.43 -26.35 12.27
N MET A 47 15.21 -25.84 12.45
CA MET A 47 14.04 -26.20 11.63
C MET A 47 14.26 -25.90 10.14
N LEU A 48 14.83 -24.74 9.83
CA LEU A 48 15.17 -24.37 8.46
C LEU A 48 16.25 -25.31 7.90
N ALA A 49 17.28 -25.67 8.65
CA ALA A 49 18.26 -26.65 8.21
C ALA A 49 17.61 -28.01 7.89
N SER A 50 16.68 -28.48 8.72
CA SER A 50 15.92 -29.71 8.45
C SER A 50 15.04 -29.61 7.19
N LEU A 51 14.40 -28.46 6.97
CA LEU A 51 13.64 -28.16 5.74
C LEU A 51 14.51 -28.30 4.48
N HIS A 52 15.75 -27.80 4.53
CA HIS A 52 16.70 -27.95 3.43
C HIS A 52 17.01 -29.42 3.14
N THR A 53 17.29 -30.23 4.17
CA THR A 53 17.58 -31.66 4.03
C THR A 53 16.43 -32.42 3.38
N HIS A 54 15.19 -32.03 3.67
CA HIS A 54 13.99 -32.63 3.06
C HIS A 54 13.59 -32.01 1.72
N MET A 55 14.41 -31.11 1.15
CA MET A 55 14.14 -30.40 -0.12
C MET A 55 12.78 -29.68 -0.15
N LYS A 56 12.32 -29.21 1.02
CA LYS A 56 11.06 -28.47 1.17
C LYS A 56 11.32 -26.97 1.21
N SER A 57 10.43 -26.22 0.59
CA SER A 57 10.45 -24.76 0.63
C SER A 57 9.44 -24.21 1.65
N VAL A 58 9.75 -23.04 2.21
CA VAL A 58 8.87 -22.37 3.18
C VAL A 58 8.59 -20.94 2.74
N VAL A 59 7.32 -20.54 2.82
CA VAL A 59 6.90 -19.17 2.55
C VAL A 59 6.32 -18.59 3.82
N PHE A 60 6.86 -17.45 4.25
CA PHE A 60 6.38 -16.65 5.36
C PHE A 60 5.48 -15.54 4.83
N LEU A 61 4.21 -15.56 5.22
CA LEU A 61 3.23 -14.52 4.91
C LEU A 61 3.07 -13.63 6.14
N LEU A 62 3.46 -12.37 6.03
CA LEU A 62 3.30 -11.35 7.07
C LEU A 62 2.15 -10.44 6.65
N ASP A 63 0.97 -10.65 7.21
CA ASP A 63 -0.19 -9.78 7.05
C ASP A 63 -0.09 -8.60 8.02
N GLY A 64 -0.49 -7.40 7.59
CA GLY A 64 -0.31 -6.17 8.37
C GLY A 64 1.16 -5.86 8.68
N PHE A 65 2.04 -5.91 7.66
CA PHE A 65 3.48 -5.73 7.82
C PHE A 65 3.87 -4.40 8.52
N GLU A 66 3.04 -3.36 8.37
CA GLU A 66 3.23 -2.07 9.03
C GLU A 66 3.14 -2.14 10.57
N ALA A 67 2.49 -3.15 11.14
CA ALA A 67 2.47 -3.37 12.58
C ALA A 67 3.83 -3.84 13.08
N PHE A 68 4.49 -4.75 12.34
CA PHE A 68 5.84 -5.21 12.67
C PHE A 68 6.90 -4.13 12.44
N ALA A 69 6.70 -3.26 11.44
CA ALA A 69 7.58 -2.13 11.18
C ALA A 69 7.38 -0.98 12.20
N ARG A 70 6.14 -0.68 12.62
CA ARG A 70 5.86 0.42 13.56
C ARG A 70 5.85 0.00 15.03
N ALA A 71 6.13 -1.26 15.34
CA ALA A 71 6.21 -1.73 16.71
C ALA A 71 7.16 -0.84 17.52
N ARG A 72 6.71 -0.37 18.70
CA ARG A 72 7.46 0.58 19.55
C ARG A 72 8.75 0.02 20.17
N GLY A 73 9.19 -1.16 19.73
CA GLY A 73 10.42 -1.81 20.16
C GLY A 73 11.45 -1.89 19.04
N LYS A 74 12.59 -2.52 19.34
CA LYS A 74 13.54 -2.94 18.32
C LYS A 74 12.83 -3.89 17.35
N GLN A 75 12.95 -3.68 16.04
CA GLN A 75 12.39 -4.56 14.99
C GLN A 75 13.11 -5.93 14.93
N GLN A 76 13.23 -6.59 16.08
CA GLN A 76 14.01 -7.80 16.27
C GLN A 76 13.38 -8.96 15.50
N LEU A 77 12.05 -9.08 15.47
CA LEU A 77 11.40 -10.16 14.72
C LEU A 77 11.76 -10.10 13.22
N LEU A 78 11.60 -8.92 12.60
CA LEU A 78 11.91 -8.73 11.18
C LEU A 78 13.41 -8.88 10.91
N TYR A 79 14.25 -8.29 11.78
CA TYR A 79 15.69 -8.43 11.68
C TYR A 79 16.10 -9.90 11.71
N ASN A 80 15.62 -10.65 12.70
CA ASN A 80 15.99 -12.04 12.89
C ASN A 80 15.41 -12.95 11.83
N LEU A 81 14.16 -12.74 11.40
CA LEU A 81 13.59 -13.49 10.29
C LEU A 81 14.41 -13.27 9.02
N PHE A 82 14.69 -12.02 8.64
CA PHE A 82 15.49 -11.74 7.44
C PHE A 82 16.93 -12.23 7.58
N ASP A 83 17.55 -12.06 8.73
CA ASP A 83 18.92 -12.52 9.00
C ASP A 83 19.01 -14.05 8.90
N VAL A 84 18.09 -14.77 9.56
CA VAL A 84 18.04 -16.23 9.50
C VAL A 84 17.85 -16.70 8.06
N LEU A 85 16.96 -16.07 7.29
CA LEU A 85 16.69 -16.46 5.92
C LEU A 85 17.86 -16.16 4.97
N GLN A 86 18.59 -15.07 5.19
CA GLN A 86 19.80 -14.76 4.43
C GLN A 86 20.94 -15.75 4.70
N HIS A 87 21.09 -16.22 5.94
CA HIS A 87 22.12 -17.20 6.31
C HIS A 87 21.71 -18.65 5.98
N SER A 88 20.42 -18.90 5.75
CA SER A 88 19.91 -20.22 5.42
C SER A 88 20.14 -20.55 3.95
N LYS A 89 20.58 -21.78 3.65
CA LYS A 89 20.62 -22.33 2.28
C LYS A 89 19.26 -22.87 1.81
N VAL A 90 18.20 -22.68 2.59
CA VAL A 90 16.84 -23.14 2.28
C VAL A 90 16.21 -22.27 1.21
N GLN A 91 15.38 -22.88 0.36
CA GLN A 91 14.45 -22.14 -0.48
C GLN A 91 13.33 -21.55 0.38
N ALA A 92 13.53 -20.32 0.84
CA ALA A 92 12.57 -19.63 1.68
C ALA A 92 12.25 -18.23 1.15
N ALA A 93 11.00 -17.82 1.28
CA ALA A 93 10.52 -16.51 0.83
C ALA A 93 9.70 -15.83 1.92
N VAL A 94 9.79 -14.50 2.00
CA VAL A 94 8.94 -13.68 2.86
C VAL A 94 8.10 -12.77 1.99
N ILE A 95 6.79 -12.76 2.24
CA ILE A 95 5.82 -11.91 1.58
C ILE A 95 5.17 -11.05 2.67
N GLY A 96 5.46 -9.76 2.66
CA GLY A 96 4.80 -8.78 3.52
C GLY A 96 3.65 -8.10 2.79
N ILE A 97 2.46 -8.16 3.37
CA ILE A 97 1.27 -7.46 2.88
C ILE A 97 1.06 -6.25 3.78
N THR A 98 0.92 -5.08 3.18
CA THR A 98 0.66 -3.82 3.89
C THR A 98 -0.19 -2.90 3.04
N CYS A 99 -1.00 -2.08 3.70
CA CYS A 99 -1.67 -0.94 3.08
C CYS A 99 -0.87 0.37 3.21
N ALA A 100 0.20 0.39 4.01
CA ALA A 100 1.01 1.59 4.22
C ALA A 100 1.99 1.78 3.04
N GLN A 101 1.96 2.95 2.40
CA GLN A 101 2.85 3.26 1.27
C GLN A 101 4.31 3.44 1.72
N ASP A 102 4.48 3.93 2.93
CA ASP A 102 5.68 4.43 3.60
C ASP A 102 6.23 3.43 4.62
N VAL A 103 5.80 2.15 4.53
CA VAL A 103 6.29 1.09 5.42
C VAL A 103 7.81 0.93 5.38
N MET A 104 8.41 1.19 4.22
CA MET A 104 9.84 1.14 4.04
C MET A 104 10.52 2.20 4.89
N GLU A 105 9.95 3.40 5.04
CA GLU A 105 10.54 4.46 5.87
C GLU A 105 10.57 4.05 7.34
N GLY A 106 9.50 3.41 7.82
CA GLY A 106 9.38 2.88 9.17
C GLY A 106 10.37 1.77 9.52
N MET A 107 11.03 1.14 8.56
CA MET A 107 12.03 0.10 8.82
C MET A 107 13.38 0.68 9.32
N GLU A 108 14.01 0.03 10.28
CA GLU A 108 15.36 0.40 10.74
C GLU A 108 16.41 0.09 9.67
N LYS A 109 17.53 0.84 9.67
CA LYS A 109 18.62 0.68 8.67
C LYS A 109 19.11 -0.76 8.54
N ARG A 110 19.23 -1.48 9.66
CA ARG A 110 19.70 -2.88 9.70
C ARG A 110 18.74 -3.88 9.06
N VAL A 111 17.43 -3.59 9.08
CA VAL A 111 16.39 -4.41 8.45
C VAL A 111 16.29 -4.07 6.96
N LYS A 112 16.32 -2.77 6.62
CA LYS A 112 16.38 -2.28 5.23
C LYS A 112 17.54 -2.91 4.46
N SER A 113 18.75 -2.91 5.04
CA SER A 113 19.94 -3.48 4.41
C SER A 113 19.83 -4.97 4.08
N ARG A 114 18.96 -5.71 4.78
CA ARG A 114 18.76 -7.15 4.57
C ARG A 114 17.55 -7.45 3.67
N PHE A 115 16.74 -6.44 3.41
CA PHE A 115 15.61 -6.56 2.50
C PHE A 115 16.09 -6.47 1.05
N SER A 116 15.50 -7.25 0.16
CA SER A 116 15.87 -7.26 -1.27
C SER A 116 15.36 -6.05 -2.05
N HIS A 117 14.71 -5.09 -1.38
CA HIS A 117 14.09 -3.88 -1.95
C HIS A 117 13.04 -4.16 -3.04
N ARG A 118 12.54 -5.40 -3.14
CA ARG A 118 11.48 -5.76 -4.07
C ARG A 118 10.12 -5.38 -3.48
N LYS A 119 9.49 -4.35 -4.05
CA LYS A 119 8.14 -3.91 -3.69
C LYS A 119 7.23 -4.07 -4.90
N ILE A 120 6.09 -4.71 -4.70
CA ILE A 120 5.02 -4.79 -5.70
C ILE A 120 3.90 -3.87 -5.19
N VAL A 121 3.55 -2.86 -5.97
CA VAL A 121 2.43 -1.96 -5.65
C VAL A 121 1.22 -2.43 -6.44
N ILE A 122 0.17 -2.82 -5.73
CA ILE A 122 -1.12 -3.11 -6.33
C ILE A 122 -1.90 -1.80 -6.30
N THR A 123 -2.09 -1.20 -7.47
CA THR A 123 -2.98 -0.05 -7.63
C THR A 123 -4.41 -0.55 -7.77
N CYS A 124 -5.37 0.18 -7.22
CA CYS A 124 -6.77 -0.06 -7.55
C CYS A 124 -6.92 0.01 -9.08
N PRO A 125 -7.65 -0.91 -9.73
CA PRO A 125 -8.00 -0.75 -11.13
C PRO A 125 -8.62 0.63 -11.28
N ALA A 126 -8.05 1.49 -12.14
CA ALA A 126 -8.68 2.75 -12.48
C ALA A 126 -10.11 2.41 -12.90
N HIS A 127 -11.08 3.09 -12.29
CA HIS A 127 -12.47 2.95 -12.63
C HIS A 127 -12.59 2.97 -14.15
N PHE A 128 -13.27 1.97 -14.71
CA PHE A 128 -13.76 2.00 -16.09
C PHE A 128 -14.38 3.40 -16.28
N GLU A 129 -13.74 4.24 -17.09
CA GLU A 129 -14.35 5.47 -17.55
C GLU A 129 -15.59 5.02 -18.32
N VAL A 130 -16.75 5.07 -17.66
CA VAL A 130 -18.03 4.98 -18.35
C VAL A 130 -17.99 6.15 -19.34
N PRO A 131 -18.01 5.92 -20.66
CA PRO A 131 -18.09 7.01 -21.60
C PRO A 131 -19.34 7.80 -21.22
N VAL A 132 -19.17 9.05 -20.84
CA VAL A 132 -20.30 9.97 -20.69
C VAL A 132 -20.97 9.99 -22.05
N ILE A 133 -22.11 9.31 -22.17
CA ILE A 133 -23.00 9.48 -23.32
C ILE A 133 -23.35 10.96 -23.29
N GLN A 134 -22.82 11.72 -24.25
CA GLN A 134 -23.28 13.07 -24.53
C GLN A 134 -24.80 12.99 -24.70
N GLN A 135 -25.55 13.41 -23.68
CA GLN A 135 -26.96 13.69 -23.85
C GLN A 135 -27.05 14.69 -24.99
N GLY A 136 -27.73 14.26 -26.05
CA GLY A 136 -27.89 15.01 -27.26
C GLY A 136 -28.38 16.43 -26.99
N SER A 137 -27.82 17.36 -27.77
CA SER A 137 -28.54 18.46 -28.39
C SER A 137 -29.59 19.15 -27.52
N GLN A 138 -29.20 20.29 -26.93
CA GLN A 138 -30.15 21.34 -26.61
C GLN A 138 -31.02 21.65 -27.84
N PRO A 139 -32.36 21.69 -27.73
CA PRO A 139 -33.17 22.36 -28.73
C PRO A 139 -32.92 23.87 -28.59
N GLY A 140 -32.51 24.49 -29.71
CA GLY A 140 -32.23 25.93 -29.78
C GLY A 140 -33.44 26.81 -29.41
N PRO A 141 -33.21 28.10 -29.14
CA PRO A 141 -34.29 29.02 -28.80
C PRO A 141 -35.20 29.23 -30.01
N VAL A 142 -36.47 28.86 -29.85
CA VAL A 142 -37.54 29.15 -30.80
C VAL A 142 -37.77 30.65 -30.87
N ASN A 143 -37.52 31.24 -32.03
CA ASN A 143 -37.94 32.60 -32.40
C ASN A 143 -39.46 32.73 -32.21
N SER A 144 -39.89 33.58 -31.29
CA SER A 144 -41.25 34.11 -31.28
C SER A 144 -41.22 35.53 -31.85
N THR A 145 -41.55 35.64 -33.13
CA THR A 145 -41.91 36.89 -33.79
C THR A 145 -43.20 37.43 -33.18
N ALA A 146 -43.10 38.53 -32.44
CA ALA A 146 -44.23 39.42 -32.16
C ALA A 146 -43.99 40.75 -32.87
N ALA A 147 -44.81 40.99 -33.88
CA ALA A 147 -44.81 42.18 -34.71
C ALA A 147 -45.43 43.39 -33.99
N ALA A 148 -44.82 44.55 -34.23
CA ALA A 148 -45.39 45.90 -34.36
C ALA A 148 -46.15 46.57 -33.19
N LEU A 149 -45.58 47.69 -32.70
CA LEU A 149 -46.26 48.98 -32.49
C LEU A 149 -45.20 50.12 -32.44
N PRO A 150 -45.39 51.25 -33.15
CA PRO A 150 -44.33 52.26 -33.33
C PRO A 150 -44.36 53.36 -32.26
N GLY A 151 -43.20 53.65 -31.66
CA GLY A 151 -42.97 54.88 -30.88
C GLY A 151 -42.57 56.06 -31.80
N PRO A 152 -42.88 57.33 -31.45
CA PRO A 152 -42.71 58.46 -32.35
C PRO A 152 -41.24 58.88 -32.49
N ARG A 153 -40.89 59.32 -33.71
CA ARG A 153 -39.57 59.87 -34.08
C ARG A 153 -39.26 61.16 -33.29
N PRO A 154 -38.01 61.40 -32.88
CA PRO A 154 -37.49 62.75 -32.75
C PRO A 154 -36.90 63.23 -34.08
N VAL A 155 -37.15 64.50 -34.35
CA VAL A 155 -36.81 65.27 -35.56
C VAL A 155 -35.33 65.64 -35.59
N ALA A 156 -34.82 65.76 -36.81
CA ALA A 156 -33.46 66.13 -37.17
C ALA A 156 -32.93 67.42 -36.52
N GLY A 157 -31.64 67.42 -36.18
CA GLY A 157 -30.81 68.60 -35.92
C GLY A 157 -29.37 68.26 -36.29
N GLY A 158 -28.82 69.01 -37.25
CA GLY A 158 -27.61 68.68 -38.01
C GLY A 158 -26.25 68.80 -37.29
N PRO A 159 -25.14 68.69 -38.05
CA PRO A 159 -23.78 68.50 -37.54
C PRO A 159 -23.03 69.83 -37.40
N VAL A 160 -22.14 69.97 -36.39
CA VAL A 160 -21.03 70.92 -36.45
C VAL A 160 -19.81 70.36 -35.70
N ALA A 161 -18.65 70.53 -36.34
CA ALA A 161 -17.33 70.00 -36.04
C ALA A 161 -16.54 70.78 -34.97
N SER A 162 -15.35 70.23 -34.66
CA SER A 162 -14.11 70.91 -34.19
C SER A 162 -14.16 71.54 -32.78
N SER A 163 -13.12 71.62 -31.95
CA SER A 163 -11.70 71.24 -31.95
C SER A 163 -11.15 71.64 -30.57
N THR A 164 -10.09 70.96 -30.10
CA THR A 164 -8.97 71.47 -29.26
C THR A 164 -9.16 72.69 -28.34
N THR A 165 -8.74 72.60 -27.07
CA THR A 165 -7.46 73.17 -26.55
C THR A 165 -7.45 73.22 -25.03
N SER A 166 -6.29 72.87 -24.46
CA SER A 166 -5.87 72.96 -23.07
C SER A 166 -5.77 74.39 -22.53
N ALA A 167 -5.98 74.55 -21.23
CA ALA A 167 -5.18 75.38 -20.33
C ALA A 167 -5.43 74.93 -18.90
#